data_AF-A0A964X7Q1-F1
#
_entry.id   AF-A0A964X7Q1-F1
#
_cell.length_a   1.000
_cell.length_b   1.000
_cell.length_c   1.000
_cell.angle_alpha   90.00
_cell.angle_beta   90.00
_cell.angle_gamma   90.00
#
_symmetry.space_group_name_H-M   'P 1'
#
loop_
_entity.id
_entity.type
_entity.pdbx_description
1 polymer ?
#
loop_
_entity_poly.entity_id
_entity_poly.type
_entity_poly.pdbx_seq_one_letter_code
_entity_poly.pdbx_strand_id
1 'polypeptide(L)'
;MLRDLIQAYPELAAVTVVILGIALGKLAAVMTRRLLSITDRVAARYGGREGKGVSPVFQRGLPVFAFVLVLSLSIIVAVRLLDIDQVSGWLDAVLAYVPRFIVGLLIIAAGTVLGTVARHVCARLMARGDANSLLPRLAQFGVVLVGFVTGLQQIGIDISFITQLSLIVLASLLGGLSLAFALGARQYVANLMGQSELARYATGVRLRIDDDEGEVVEIHRTGLTLATREGLVSIPAARLTSGRVVQLTEKPDGE
;
A
#
# COMPACT_ATOMS: atom_id res chain seq x y z
N MET A 1 -36.98 46.49 -9.15
CA MET A 1 -36.56 46.47 -10.57
C MET A 1 -35.88 45.17 -10.99
N LEU A 2 -34.70 44.77 -10.45
CA LEU A 2 -34.05 43.52 -10.90
C LEU A 2 -34.85 42.25 -10.53
N ARG A 3 -35.43 42.21 -9.32
CA ARG A 3 -36.31 41.11 -8.86
C ARG A 3 -37.60 41.00 -9.69
N ASP A 4 -38.19 42.13 -10.06
CA ASP A 4 -39.43 42.17 -10.86
C ASP A 4 -39.18 41.71 -12.30
N LEU A 5 -37.99 42.01 -12.86
CA LEU A 5 -37.58 41.57 -14.19
C LEU A 5 -37.22 40.07 -14.25
N ILE A 6 -36.67 39.55 -13.15
CA ILE A 6 -36.41 38.11 -12.95
C ILE A 6 -37.72 37.32 -12.83
N GLN A 7 -38.74 37.87 -12.16
CA GLN A 7 -40.07 37.25 -12.09
C GLN A 7 -40.86 37.35 -13.39
N ALA A 8 -40.68 38.43 -14.17
CA ALA A 8 -41.38 38.61 -15.44
C ALA A 8 -40.84 37.71 -16.58
N TYR A 9 -39.54 37.40 -16.58
CA TYR A 9 -38.90 36.58 -17.62
C TYR A 9 -37.81 35.64 -17.03
N PRO A 10 -38.22 34.57 -16.32
CA PRO A 10 -37.30 33.63 -15.68
C PRO A 10 -36.33 32.96 -16.67
N GLU A 11 -36.75 32.76 -17.92
CA GLU A 11 -35.92 32.22 -19.01
C GLU A 11 -34.71 33.12 -19.34
N LEU A 12 -34.91 34.44 -19.38
CA LEU A 12 -33.84 35.41 -19.65
C LEU A 12 -32.89 35.53 -18.46
N ALA A 13 -33.40 35.44 -17.23
CA ALA A 13 -32.59 35.46 -16.02
C ALA A 13 -31.67 34.22 -15.94
N ALA A 14 -32.18 33.04 -16.28
CA ALA A 14 -31.40 31.80 -16.30
C ALA A 14 -30.31 31.81 -17.37
N VAL A 15 -30.62 32.26 -18.59
CA VAL A 15 -29.62 32.42 -19.67
C VAL A 15 -28.53 33.42 -19.25
N THR A 16 -28.92 34.55 -18.65
CA THR A 16 -27.96 35.56 -18.18
C THR A 16 -27.04 35.01 -17.09
N VAL A 17 -27.58 34.23 -16.15
CA VAL A 17 -26.80 33.59 -15.10
C VAL A 17 -25.81 32.58 -15.68
N VAL A 18 -26.22 31.70 -16.60
CA VAL A 18 -25.30 30.74 -17.25
C VAL A 18 -24.19 31.46 -18.01
N ILE A 19 -24.51 32.54 -18.74
CA ILE A 19 -23.52 33.35 -19.44
C ILE A 19 -22.53 33.98 -18.45
N LEU A 20 -23.03 34.52 -17.33
CA LEU A 20 -22.20 35.07 -16.27
C LEU A 20 -21.30 34.00 -15.63
N GLY A 21 -21.81 32.79 -15.42
CA GLY A 21 -21.06 31.66 -14.88
C GLY A 21 -19.98 31.14 -15.81
N ILE A 22 -20.21 31.13 -17.12
CA ILE A 22 -19.18 30.81 -18.11
C ILE A 22 -18.07 31.87 -18.07
N ALA A 23 -18.43 33.16 -17.96
CA ALA A 23 -17.46 34.25 -17.87
C ALA A 23 -16.64 34.18 -16.57
N LEU A 24 -17.30 33.98 -15.42
CA LEU A 24 -16.65 33.83 -14.11
C LEU A 24 -15.82 32.55 -14.02
N GLY A 25 -16.29 31.44 -14.57
CA GLY A 25 -15.55 30.18 -14.63
C GLY A 25 -14.29 30.30 -15.48
N LYS A 26 -14.36 30.99 -16.63
CA LYS A 26 -13.18 31.31 -17.44
C LYS A 26 -12.20 32.19 -16.67
N LEU A 27 -12.70 33.20 -15.94
CA LEU A 27 -11.86 34.08 -15.11
C LEU A 27 -11.14 33.30 -14.00
N ALA A 28 -11.85 32.43 -13.28
CA ALA A 28 -11.31 31.59 -12.21
C ALA A 28 -10.26 30.60 -12.75
N ALA A 29 -10.50 29.98 -13.91
CA ALA A 29 -9.54 29.11 -14.57
C ALA A 29 -8.27 29.87 -14.98
N VAL A 30 -8.40 31.10 -15.49
CA VAL A 30 -7.27 31.97 -15.86
C VAL A 30 -6.49 32.42 -14.62
N MET A 31 -7.16 32.80 -13.53
CA MET A 31 -6.51 33.17 -12.27
C MET A 31 -5.76 31.99 -11.66
N THR A 32 -6.35 30.80 -11.66
CA THR A 32 -5.71 29.57 -11.15
C THR A 32 -4.47 29.22 -11.98
N ARG A 33 -4.54 29.35 -13.31
CA ARG A 33 -3.37 29.20 -14.20
C ARG A 33 -2.29 30.24 -13.92
N ARG A 34 -2.67 31.50 -13.68
CA ARG A 34 -1.73 32.58 -13.32
C ARG A 34 -1.02 32.30 -12.00
N LEU A 35 -1.74 31.91 -10.95
CA LEU A 35 -1.14 31.58 -9.66
C LEU A 35 -0.16 30.40 -9.79
N LEU A 36 -0.56 29.30 -10.43
CA LEU A 36 0.32 28.15 -10.63
C LEU A 36 1.60 28.51 -11.40
N SER A 37 1.49 29.37 -12.42
CA SER A 37 2.66 29.84 -13.20
C SER A 37 3.61 30.75 -12.41
N ILE A 38 3.14 31.38 -11.33
CA ILE A 38 3.95 32.20 -10.42
C ILE A 38 4.68 31.28 -9.45
N THR A 39 4.00 30.27 -8.91
CA THR A 39 4.60 29.27 -8.02
C THR A 39 5.72 28.51 -8.73
N ASP A 40 5.55 28.14 -10.00
CA ASP A 40 6.61 27.52 -10.81
C ASP A 40 7.80 28.46 -11.05
N ARG A 41 7.56 29.75 -11.32
CA ARG A 41 8.63 30.74 -11.52
C ARG A 41 9.42 31.04 -10.25
N VAL A 42 8.76 31.00 -9.09
CA VAL A 42 9.41 31.16 -7.78
C VAL A 42 10.15 29.87 -7.39
N ALA A 43 9.56 28.70 -7.63
CA ALA A 43 10.21 27.41 -7.41
C ALA A 43 11.45 27.23 -8.30
N ALA A 44 11.42 27.69 -9.56
CA ALA A 44 12.58 27.67 -10.45
C ALA A 44 13.69 28.67 -10.06
N ARG A 45 13.39 29.70 -9.26
CA ARG A 45 14.38 30.67 -8.76
C ARG A 45 15.12 30.20 -7.50
N TYR A 46 14.52 29.29 -6.71
CA TYR A 46 15.09 28.81 -5.45
C TYR A 46 15.40 27.31 -5.43
N GLY A 47 14.87 26.51 -6.35
CA GLY A 47 15.09 25.06 -6.44
C GLY A 47 16.07 24.69 -7.55
N GLY A 48 17.19 24.04 -7.19
CA GLY A 48 18.08 23.39 -8.15
C GLY A 48 17.35 22.37 -9.03
N ARG A 49 18.01 21.92 -10.12
CA ARG A 49 17.50 21.20 -11.32
C ARG A 49 16.66 19.93 -11.10
N GLU A 50 16.28 19.58 -9.87
CA GLU A 50 15.41 18.45 -9.52
C GLU A 50 14.04 18.85 -8.96
N GLY A 51 13.78 20.15 -8.77
CA GLY A 51 12.48 20.67 -8.37
C GLY A 51 11.45 20.51 -9.49
N LYS A 52 10.91 19.31 -9.68
CA LYS A 52 9.70 19.10 -10.49
C LYS A 52 8.59 19.92 -9.83
N GLY A 53 8.32 21.09 -10.40
CA GLY A 53 7.10 21.85 -10.13
C GLY A 53 5.87 20.96 -10.23
N VAL A 54 4.79 21.45 -9.63
CA VAL A 54 3.50 20.75 -9.49
C VAL A 54 3.22 19.94 -10.76
N SER A 55 3.01 18.62 -10.61
CA SER A 55 2.87 17.68 -11.73
C SER A 55 2.06 18.28 -12.90
N PRO A 56 2.47 18.11 -14.17
CA PRO A 56 1.75 18.67 -15.33
C PRO A 56 0.27 18.24 -15.38
N VAL A 57 -0.07 17.12 -14.71
CA VAL A 57 -1.45 16.67 -14.52
C VAL A 57 -2.24 17.61 -13.60
N PHE A 58 -1.63 18.08 -12.51
CA PHE A 58 -2.26 19.03 -11.57
C PHE A 58 -2.38 20.43 -12.17
N GLN A 59 -1.42 20.86 -13.00
CA GLN A 59 -1.46 22.15 -13.68
C GLN A 59 -2.54 22.26 -14.76
N ARG A 60 -2.85 21.14 -15.42
CA ARG A 60 -3.96 21.06 -16.38
C ARG A 60 -5.30 20.77 -15.70
N GLY A 61 -5.29 19.97 -14.63
CA GLY A 61 -6.50 19.54 -13.93
C GLY A 61 -7.13 20.63 -13.06
N LEU A 62 -6.33 21.37 -12.29
CA LEU A 62 -6.86 22.34 -11.31
C LEU A 62 -7.65 23.51 -11.94
N PRO A 63 -7.24 24.09 -13.09
CA PRO A 63 -8.01 25.14 -13.75
C PRO A 63 -9.30 24.61 -14.39
N VAL A 64 -9.27 23.39 -14.92
CA VAL A 64 -10.45 22.72 -15.48
C VAL A 64 -11.43 22.40 -14.35
N PHE A 65 -10.92 21.96 -13.21
CA PHE A 65 -11.70 21.72 -12.00
C PHE A 65 -12.40 22.99 -11.49
N ALA A 66 -11.66 24.11 -11.37
CA ALA A 66 -12.24 25.40 -10.99
C ALA A 66 -13.30 25.88 -12.00
N PHE A 67 -13.07 25.70 -13.30
CA PHE A 67 -14.04 26.02 -14.35
C PHE A 67 -15.32 25.19 -14.21
N VAL A 68 -15.19 23.86 -14.07
CA VAL A 68 -16.32 22.95 -13.93
C VAL A 68 -17.11 23.27 -12.65
N LEU A 69 -16.44 23.55 -11.53
CA LEU A 69 -17.09 23.91 -10.27
C LEU A 69 -17.95 25.17 -10.41
N VAL A 70 -17.39 26.24 -10.99
CA VAL A 70 -18.11 27.52 -11.17
C VAL A 70 -19.23 27.38 -12.20
N LEU A 71 -19.00 26.64 -13.29
CA LEU A 71 -20.02 26.36 -14.29
C LEU A 71 -21.19 25.58 -13.70
N SER A 72 -20.90 24.54 -12.90
CA SER A 72 -21.93 23.78 -12.19
C SER A 72 -22.75 24.68 -11.27
N LEU A 73 -22.11 25.48 -10.41
CA LEU A 73 -22.78 26.46 -9.54
C LEU A 73 -23.68 27.41 -10.32
N SER A 74 -23.25 27.86 -11.50
CA SER A 74 -24.06 28.74 -12.33
C SER A 74 -25.27 28.06 -12.96
N ILE A 75 -25.12 26.83 -13.44
CA ILE A 75 -26.23 26.03 -13.98
C ILE A 75 -27.27 25.79 -12.88
N ILE A 76 -26.83 25.62 -11.64
CA ILE A 76 -27.71 25.41 -10.49
C ILE A 76 -28.60 26.61 -10.23
N VAL A 77 -28.00 27.79 -10.19
CA VAL A 77 -28.75 29.04 -9.99
C VAL A 77 -29.74 29.25 -11.15
N ALA A 78 -29.35 28.95 -12.38
CA ALA A 78 -30.21 29.06 -13.55
C ALA A 78 -31.40 28.08 -13.54
N VAL A 79 -31.18 26.82 -13.14
CA VAL A 79 -32.24 25.81 -12.99
C VAL A 79 -33.19 26.17 -11.85
N ARG A 80 -32.67 26.66 -10.72
CA ARG A 80 -33.49 27.13 -9.59
C ARG A 80 -34.32 28.36 -9.95
N LEU A 81 -33.84 29.22 -10.85
CA LEU A 81 -34.59 30.36 -11.36
C LEU A 81 -35.74 29.97 -12.30
N LEU A 82 -35.67 28.79 -12.93
CA LEU A 82 -36.72 28.25 -13.78
C LEU A 82 -37.86 27.56 -12.98
N ASP A 83 -37.68 27.37 -11.67
CA ASP A 83 -38.66 26.81 -10.73
C ASP A 83 -39.26 25.45 -11.15
N ILE A 84 -38.48 24.65 -11.89
CA ILE A 84 -38.89 23.30 -12.29
C ILE A 84 -38.50 22.34 -11.16
N ASP A 85 -39.44 22.07 -10.25
CA ASP A 85 -39.27 21.20 -9.07
C ASP A 85 -38.68 19.81 -9.40
N GLN A 86 -39.02 19.23 -10.56
CA GLN A 86 -38.44 17.96 -10.98
C GLN A 86 -36.95 18.08 -11.34
N VAL A 87 -36.49 19.22 -11.84
CA VAL A 87 -35.09 19.40 -12.25
C VAL A 87 -34.22 19.81 -11.05
N SER A 88 -34.76 20.57 -10.09
CA SER A 88 -34.06 20.97 -8.87
C SER A 88 -33.69 19.77 -7.98
N GLY A 89 -34.59 18.78 -7.83
CA GLY A 89 -34.31 17.56 -7.08
C GLY A 89 -33.19 16.69 -7.68
N TRP A 90 -33.18 16.53 -9.01
CA TRP A 90 -32.10 15.81 -9.71
C TRP A 90 -30.77 16.55 -9.62
N LEU A 91 -30.81 17.88 -9.70
CA LEU A 91 -29.65 18.73 -9.58
C LEU A 91 -29.01 18.67 -8.19
N ASP A 92 -29.82 18.64 -7.13
CA ASP A 92 -29.34 18.50 -5.75
C ASP A 92 -28.69 17.11 -5.52
N ALA A 93 -29.22 16.05 -6.14
CA ALA A 93 -28.59 14.73 -6.12
C ALA A 93 -27.23 14.71 -6.84
N VAL A 94 -27.14 15.35 -8.01
CA VAL A 94 -25.86 15.51 -8.75
C VAL A 94 -24.87 16.33 -7.94
N LEU A 95 -25.32 17.41 -7.29
CA LEU A 95 -24.50 18.24 -6.42
C LEU A 95 -23.93 17.47 -5.22
N ALA A 96 -24.74 16.61 -4.60
CA ALA A 96 -24.27 15.76 -3.51
C ALA A 96 -23.24 14.73 -3.98
N TYR A 97 -23.28 14.34 -5.25
CA TYR A 97 -22.33 13.40 -5.86
C TYR A 97 -20.97 14.01 -6.18
N VAL A 98 -20.92 15.28 -6.59
CA VAL A 98 -19.67 15.96 -7.00
C VAL A 98 -18.59 15.92 -5.91
N PRO A 99 -18.84 16.32 -4.63
CA PRO A 99 -17.86 16.23 -3.56
C PRO A 99 -17.37 14.79 -3.32
N ARG A 100 -18.28 13.82 -3.33
CA ARG A 100 -17.97 12.40 -3.13
C ARG A 100 -17.06 11.87 -4.23
N PHE A 101 -17.35 12.23 -5.48
CA PHE A 101 -16.54 11.88 -6.64
C PHE A 101 -15.10 12.43 -6.53
N ILE A 102 -14.97 13.69 -6.11
CA ILE A 102 -13.67 14.34 -5.91
C ILE A 102 -12.86 13.62 -4.82
N VAL A 103 -13.49 13.36 -3.67
CA VAL A 103 -12.81 12.67 -2.56
C VAL A 103 -12.38 11.27 -2.98
N GLY A 104 -13.23 10.52 -3.70
CA GLY A 104 -12.87 9.21 -4.23
C GLY A 104 -11.67 9.28 -5.18
N LEU A 105 -11.64 10.23 -6.10
CA LEU A 105 -10.50 10.43 -7.01
C LEU A 105 -9.21 10.78 -6.25
N LEU A 106 -9.30 11.64 -5.22
CA LEU A 106 -8.18 11.98 -4.35
C LEU A 106 -7.64 10.75 -3.60
N ILE A 107 -8.52 9.87 -3.11
CA ILE A 107 -8.13 8.62 -2.45
C ILE A 107 -7.38 7.70 -3.42
N ILE A 108 -7.87 7.53 -4.66
CA ILE A 108 -7.18 6.71 -5.67
C ILE A 108 -5.81 7.30 -5.97
N ALA A 109 -5.72 8.61 -6.19
CA ALA A 109 -4.44 9.29 -6.43
C ALA A 109 -3.47 9.11 -5.24
N ALA A 110 -3.95 9.31 -4.00
CA ALA A 110 -3.15 9.06 -2.80
C ALA A 110 -2.67 7.61 -2.72
N GLY A 111 -3.54 6.63 -3.03
CA GLY A 111 -3.19 5.22 -3.10
C GLY A 111 -2.05 4.92 -4.09
N THR A 112 -2.03 5.57 -5.26
CA THR A 112 -0.93 5.40 -6.23
C THR A 112 0.40 5.95 -5.74
N VAL A 113 0.38 7.09 -5.04
CA VAL A 113 1.57 7.69 -4.44
C VAL A 113 2.08 6.82 -3.30
N LEU A 114 1.19 6.44 -2.37
CA LEU A 114 1.51 5.57 -1.24
C LEU A 114 2.03 4.20 -1.69
N GLY A 115 1.45 3.61 -2.74
CA GLY A 115 1.94 2.35 -3.30
C GLY A 115 3.34 2.48 -3.89
N THR A 116 3.66 3.62 -4.52
CA THR A 116 5.02 3.89 -4.99
C THR A 116 5.99 4.03 -3.82
N VAL A 117 5.59 4.69 -2.73
CA VAL A 117 6.41 4.77 -1.51
C VAL A 117 6.64 3.37 -0.92
N ALA A 118 5.58 2.57 -0.78
CA ALA A 118 5.65 1.20 -0.28
C ALA A 118 6.63 0.34 -1.10
N ARG A 119 6.60 0.45 -2.43
CA ARG A 119 7.57 -0.19 -3.33
C ARG A 119 9.01 0.16 -2.98
N HIS A 120 9.33 1.44 -2.86
CA HIS A 120 10.70 1.89 -2.61
C HIS A 120 11.16 1.52 -1.19
N VAL A 121 10.27 1.59 -0.20
CA VAL A 121 10.58 1.13 1.16
C VAL A 121 10.87 -0.36 1.16
N CYS A 122 10.01 -1.19 0.55
CA CYS A 122 10.25 -2.62 0.41
C CYS A 122 11.56 -2.93 -0.30
N ALA A 123 11.87 -2.22 -1.40
CA ALA A 123 13.12 -2.41 -2.13
C ALA A 123 14.35 -2.11 -1.27
N ARG A 124 14.33 -1.02 -0.48
CA ARG A 124 15.43 -0.64 0.42
C ARG A 124 15.68 -1.65 1.54
N LEU A 125 14.63 -2.34 2.00
CA LEU A 125 14.76 -3.37 3.02
C LEU A 125 15.38 -4.67 2.49
N MET A 126 15.42 -4.85 1.16
CA MET A 126 16.01 -6.04 0.55
C MET A 126 17.52 -5.87 0.33
N ALA A 127 18.29 -6.90 0.67
CA ALA A 127 19.76 -6.90 0.55
C ALA A 127 20.28 -6.67 -0.89
N ARG A 128 19.46 -6.96 -1.91
CA ARG A 128 19.70 -6.67 -3.34
C ARG A 128 18.53 -5.84 -3.90
N GLY A 129 18.29 -4.68 -3.29
CA GLY A 129 17.09 -3.87 -3.47
C GLY A 129 16.82 -3.36 -4.88
N ASP A 130 16.28 -4.22 -5.75
CA ASP A 130 15.67 -3.80 -7.00
C ASP A 130 14.19 -3.52 -6.77
N ALA A 131 13.77 -2.28 -6.98
CA ALA A 131 12.36 -1.89 -6.92
C ALA A 131 11.52 -2.65 -7.95
N ASN A 132 12.12 -3.22 -8.99
CA ASN A 132 11.43 -3.99 -10.01
C ASN A 132 11.27 -5.49 -9.69
N SER A 133 11.85 -5.95 -8.57
CA SER A 133 11.66 -7.31 -8.09
C SER A 133 10.20 -7.59 -7.68
N LEU A 134 9.84 -8.86 -7.59
CA LEU A 134 8.46 -9.31 -7.36
C LEU A 134 7.86 -8.77 -6.06
N LEU A 135 8.61 -8.80 -4.96
CA LEU A 135 8.11 -8.39 -3.63
C LEU A 135 7.74 -6.90 -3.55
N PRO A 136 8.62 -5.94 -3.92
CA PRO A 136 8.28 -4.52 -3.99
C PRO A 136 7.11 -4.21 -4.93
N ARG A 137 7.00 -4.92 -6.05
CA ARG A 137 5.86 -4.78 -6.98
C ARG A 137 4.55 -5.27 -6.37
N LEU A 138 4.57 -6.39 -5.66
CA LEU A 138 3.40 -6.90 -4.94
C LEU A 138 2.96 -5.93 -3.85
N ALA A 139 3.90 -5.35 -3.10
CA ALA A 139 3.62 -4.33 -2.10
C ALA A 139 2.96 -3.08 -2.72
N GLN A 140 3.49 -2.60 -3.86
CA GLN A 140 2.87 -1.52 -4.63
C GLN A 140 1.43 -1.87 -5.02
N PHE A 141 1.25 -3.03 -5.65
CA PHE A 141 -0.03 -3.48 -6.17
C PHE A 141 -1.08 -3.57 -5.07
N GLY A 142 -0.74 -4.14 -3.91
CA GLY A 142 -1.65 -4.23 -2.77
C GLY A 142 -2.14 -2.86 -2.27
N VAL A 143 -1.23 -1.89 -2.09
CA VAL A 143 -1.60 -0.54 -1.63
C VAL A 143 -2.45 0.20 -2.68
N VAL A 144 -2.11 0.08 -3.96
CA VAL A 144 -2.88 0.68 -5.05
C VAL A 144 -4.29 0.07 -5.13
N LEU A 145 -4.39 -1.25 -5.00
CA LEU A 145 -5.67 -1.97 -5.03
C LEU A 145 -6.57 -1.51 -3.88
N VAL A 146 -6.04 -1.38 -2.66
CA VAL A 146 -6.79 -0.85 -1.51
C VAL A 146 -7.26 0.57 -1.78
N GLY A 147 -6.36 1.46 -2.23
CA GLY A 147 -6.74 2.84 -2.59
C GLY A 147 -7.79 2.91 -3.70
N PHE A 148 -7.74 2.00 -4.68
CA PHE A 148 -8.74 1.89 -5.74
C PHE A 148 -10.11 1.49 -5.19
N VAL A 149 -10.18 0.40 -4.42
CA VAL A 149 -11.42 -0.09 -3.80
C VAL A 149 -12.03 0.98 -2.89
N THR A 150 -11.24 1.59 -1.99
CA THR A 150 -11.72 2.66 -1.11
C THR A 150 -12.19 3.89 -1.89
N GLY A 151 -11.49 4.25 -2.97
CA GLY A 151 -11.90 5.34 -3.85
C GLY A 151 -13.25 5.08 -4.53
N LEU A 152 -13.47 3.87 -5.06
CA LEU A 152 -14.74 3.46 -5.67
C LEU A 152 -15.88 3.47 -4.65
N GLN A 153 -15.62 3.02 -3.42
CA GLN A 153 -16.59 3.07 -2.34
C GLN A 153 -16.99 4.52 -2.00
N GLN A 154 -16.02 5.45 -1.97
CA GLN A 154 -16.28 6.86 -1.68
C GLN A 154 -17.09 7.55 -2.79
N ILE A 155 -16.93 7.11 -4.04
CA ILE A 155 -17.74 7.55 -5.19
C ILE A 155 -19.22 7.13 -5.03
N GLY A 156 -19.53 6.20 -4.12
CA GLY A 156 -20.89 5.73 -3.86
C GLY A 156 -21.30 4.57 -4.76
N ILE A 157 -20.33 3.89 -5.38
CA ILE A 157 -20.56 2.62 -6.06
C ILE A 157 -20.68 1.54 -4.99
N ASP A 158 -21.80 0.84 -4.93
CA ASP A 158 -21.94 -0.31 -4.05
C ASP A 158 -21.10 -1.47 -4.57
N ILE A 159 -19.90 -1.60 -3.99
CA ILE A 159 -18.94 -2.68 -4.26
C ILE A 159 -18.87 -3.65 -3.09
N SER A 160 -19.85 -3.66 -2.17
CA SER A 160 -19.81 -4.46 -0.95
C SER A 160 -19.65 -5.95 -1.26
N PHE A 161 -20.43 -6.46 -2.22
CA PHE A 161 -20.33 -7.84 -2.70
C PHE A 161 -18.92 -8.19 -3.20
N ILE A 162 -18.35 -7.35 -4.08
CA ILE A 162 -17.02 -7.58 -4.65
C ILE A 162 -15.94 -7.53 -3.56
N THR A 163 -16.09 -6.61 -2.60
CA THR A 163 -15.15 -6.45 -1.48
C THR A 163 -15.17 -7.66 -0.57
N GLN A 164 -16.36 -8.16 -0.19
CA GLN A 164 -16.52 -9.36 0.63
C GLN A 164 -15.95 -10.60 -0.06
N LEU A 165 -16.25 -10.80 -1.34
CA LEU A 165 -15.69 -11.92 -2.11
C LEU A 165 -14.16 -11.84 -2.20
N SER A 166 -13.62 -10.65 -2.48
CA SER A 166 -12.18 -10.42 -2.56
C SER A 166 -11.50 -10.69 -1.21
N LEU A 167 -12.10 -10.28 -0.10
CA LEU A 167 -11.60 -10.56 1.25
C LEU A 167 -11.57 -12.06 1.54
N ILE A 168 -12.61 -12.81 1.19
CA ILE A 168 -12.65 -14.27 1.39
C ILE A 168 -11.57 -14.97 0.55
N VAL A 169 -11.43 -14.59 -0.72
CA VAL A 169 -10.40 -15.16 -1.61
C VAL A 169 -8.99 -14.82 -1.11
N LEU A 170 -8.75 -13.58 -0.72
CA LEU A 170 -7.44 -13.15 -0.22
C LEU A 170 -7.12 -13.80 1.13
N ALA A 171 -8.08 -13.85 2.05
CA ALA A 171 -7.91 -14.49 3.35
C ALA A 171 -7.66 -15.99 3.22
N SER A 172 -8.36 -16.68 2.33
CA SER A 172 -8.14 -18.11 2.08
C SER A 172 -6.78 -18.38 1.44
N LEU A 173 -6.36 -17.56 0.47
CA LEU A 173 -5.06 -17.67 -0.17
C LEU A 173 -3.91 -17.40 0.81
N LEU A 174 -3.96 -16.28 1.54
CA LEU A 174 -2.94 -15.91 2.51
C LEU A 174 -2.93 -16.88 3.71
N GLY A 175 -4.11 -17.28 4.19
CA GLY A 175 -4.24 -18.27 5.26
C GLY A 175 -3.67 -19.63 4.85
N GLY A 176 -3.99 -20.09 3.65
CA GLY A 176 -3.44 -21.33 3.08
C GLY A 176 -1.92 -21.26 2.91
N LEU A 177 -1.39 -20.16 2.37
CA LEU A 177 0.05 -19.96 2.20
C LEU A 177 0.77 -19.90 3.56
N SER A 178 0.20 -19.19 4.53
CA SER A 178 0.73 -19.11 5.89
C SER A 178 0.77 -20.49 6.54
N LEU A 179 -0.28 -21.30 6.38
CA LEU A 179 -0.33 -22.64 6.95
C LEU A 179 0.66 -23.58 6.28
N ALA A 180 0.76 -23.54 4.94
CA ALA A 180 1.74 -24.31 4.18
C ALA A 180 3.17 -23.94 4.58
N PHE A 181 3.46 -22.65 4.77
CA PHE A 181 4.76 -22.18 5.25
C PHE A 181 5.04 -22.61 6.69
N ALA A 182 4.08 -22.47 7.60
CA ALA A 182 4.24 -22.87 9.01
C ALA A 182 4.53 -24.37 9.14
N LEU A 183 3.80 -25.21 8.40
CA LEU A 183 4.01 -26.65 8.38
C LEU A 183 5.32 -27.03 7.68
N GLY A 184 5.65 -26.39 6.56
CA GLY A 184 6.87 -26.67 5.79
C GLY A 184 8.16 -26.22 6.47
N ALA A 185 8.14 -25.09 7.20
CA ALA A 185 9.29 -24.55 7.90
C ALA A 185 9.51 -25.16 9.30
N ARG A 186 8.59 -26.04 9.76
CA ARG A 186 8.60 -26.62 11.12
C ARG A 186 9.98 -27.17 11.53
N GLN A 187 10.63 -27.95 10.67
CA GLN A 187 11.92 -28.57 10.99
C GLN A 187 13.04 -27.53 11.11
N TYR A 188 13.04 -26.51 10.24
CA TYR A 188 14.03 -25.45 10.27
C TYR A 188 13.90 -24.60 11.54
N VAL A 189 12.67 -24.24 11.91
CA VAL A 189 12.39 -23.52 13.16
C VAL A 189 12.80 -24.35 14.37
N ALA A 190 12.51 -25.65 14.38
CA ALA A 190 12.94 -26.55 15.46
C ALA A 190 14.47 -26.58 15.61
N ASN A 191 15.21 -26.63 14.50
CA ASN A 191 16.68 -26.59 14.53
C ASN A 191 17.22 -25.24 15.02
N LEU A 192 16.57 -24.12 14.65
CA LEU A 192 16.95 -22.80 15.16
C LEU A 192 16.71 -22.67 16.67
N MET A 193 15.59 -23.21 17.19
CA MET A 193 15.33 -23.20 18.63
C MET A 193 16.33 -24.09 19.39
N GLY A 194 16.79 -25.19 18.79
CA GLY A 194 17.84 -26.04 19.36
C GLY A 194 19.24 -25.42 19.35
N GLN A 195 19.44 -24.24 18.74
CA GLN A 195 20.76 -23.61 18.62
C GLN A 195 21.40 -23.32 19.98
N SER A 196 20.61 -22.99 21.01
CA SER A 196 21.13 -22.74 22.35
C SER A 196 21.79 -23.97 22.98
N GLU A 197 21.37 -25.18 22.59
CA GLU A 197 21.94 -26.43 23.09
C GLU A 197 23.32 -26.70 22.49
N LEU A 198 23.59 -26.22 21.27
CA LEU A 198 24.92 -26.36 20.64
C LEU A 198 26.01 -25.62 21.42
N ALA A 199 25.68 -24.50 22.07
CA ALA A 199 26.62 -23.69 22.84
C ALA A 199 27.16 -24.41 24.10
N ARG A 200 26.55 -25.53 24.50
CA ARG A 200 26.98 -26.33 25.65
C ARG A 200 28.15 -27.25 25.33
N TYR A 201 28.45 -27.45 24.05
CA TYR A 201 29.45 -28.41 23.59
C TYR A 201 30.59 -27.70 22.85
N ALA A 202 31.78 -28.29 22.90
CA ALA A 202 32.96 -27.83 22.20
C ALA A 202 33.44 -28.90 21.22
N THR A 203 34.18 -28.48 20.19
CA THR A 203 34.90 -29.39 19.30
C THR A 203 35.94 -30.21 20.07
N GLY A 204 36.13 -31.47 19.70
CA GLY A 204 37.04 -32.41 20.36
C GLY A 204 36.42 -33.23 21.49
N VAL A 205 35.16 -32.95 21.87
CA VAL A 205 34.46 -33.73 22.89
C VAL A 205 33.81 -34.97 22.27
N ARG A 206 33.88 -36.11 22.96
CA ARG A 206 33.19 -37.34 22.56
C ARG A 206 31.76 -37.34 23.10
N LEU A 207 30.80 -37.38 22.19
CA LEU A 207 29.38 -37.38 22.51
C LEU A 207 28.74 -38.66 21.99
N ARG A 208 27.78 -39.18 22.76
CA ARG A 208 26.80 -40.16 22.28
C ARG A 208 25.43 -39.50 22.25
N ILE A 209 24.85 -39.41 21.07
CA ILE A 209 23.53 -38.84 20.83
C ILE A 209 22.67 -39.96 20.25
N ASP A 210 21.70 -40.42 21.04
CA ASP A 210 20.92 -41.61 20.73
C ASP A 210 21.82 -42.82 20.41
N ASP A 211 21.85 -43.30 19.17
CA ASP A 211 22.66 -44.44 18.72
C ASP A 211 24.02 -44.03 18.11
N ASP A 212 24.20 -42.74 17.79
CA ASP A 212 25.41 -42.22 17.17
C ASP A 212 26.45 -41.83 18.23
N GLU A 213 27.64 -42.43 18.17
CA GLU A 213 28.77 -42.11 19.05
C GLU A 213 29.98 -41.65 18.23
N GLY A 214 30.53 -40.50 18.59
CA GLY A 214 31.66 -39.92 17.87
C GLY A 214 32.26 -38.69 18.56
N GLU A 215 33.33 -38.17 17.96
CA GLU A 215 33.97 -36.92 18.38
C GLU A 215 33.38 -35.74 17.61
N VAL A 216 33.10 -34.63 18.29
CA VAL A 216 32.59 -33.40 17.65
C VAL A 216 33.70 -32.75 16.82
N VAL A 217 33.55 -32.78 15.50
CA VAL A 217 34.51 -32.18 14.56
C VAL A 217 34.15 -30.72 14.27
N GLU A 218 32.87 -30.43 14.09
CA GLU A 218 32.40 -29.10 13.69
C GLU A 218 31.03 -28.78 14.32
N ILE A 219 30.81 -27.52 14.66
CA ILE A 219 29.52 -27.01 15.17
C ILE A 219 29.02 -25.93 14.20
N HIS A 220 27.88 -26.18 13.58
CA HIS A 220 27.20 -25.29 12.64
C HIS A 220 26.16 -24.42 13.36
N ARG A 221 25.51 -23.49 12.64
CA ARG A 221 24.37 -22.73 13.21
C ARG A 221 23.16 -23.59 13.57
N THR A 222 22.96 -24.72 12.89
CA THR A 222 21.73 -25.53 12.99
C THR A 222 21.99 -26.99 13.35
N GLY A 223 23.21 -27.34 13.77
CA GLY A 223 23.59 -28.71 14.12
C GLY A 223 25.08 -28.83 14.41
N LEU A 224 25.54 -30.06 14.62
CA LEU A 224 26.96 -30.40 14.79
C LEU A 224 27.31 -31.64 13.97
N THR A 225 28.58 -31.83 13.68
CA THR A 225 29.08 -33.00 12.94
C THR A 225 29.94 -33.87 13.84
N LEU A 226 29.59 -35.15 13.93
CA LEU A 226 30.34 -36.18 14.67
C LEU A 226 31.21 -36.99 13.71
N ALA A 227 32.46 -37.25 14.07
CA ALA A 227 33.27 -38.30 13.49
C ALA A 227 32.96 -39.62 14.20
N THR A 228 32.21 -40.49 13.53
CA THR A 228 31.87 -41.84 13.99
C THR A 228 32.73 -42.88 13.26
N ARG A 229 32.55 -44.17 13.58
CA ARG A 229 33.23 -45.27 12.87
C ARG A 229 32.75 -45.43 11.42
N GLU A 230 31.56 -44.95 11.10
CA GLU A 230 30.96 -45.02 9.76
C GLU A 230 31.36 -43.82 8.88
N GLY A 231 31.84 -42.73 9.48
CA GLY A 231 32.24 -41.51 8.78
C GLY A 231 31.81 -40.25 9.52
N LEU A 232 31.57 -39.17 8.78
CA LEU A 232 31.07 -37.90 9.33
C LEU A 232 29.54 -37.89 9.33
N VAL A 233 28.93 -37.82 10.51
CA VAL A 233 27.47 -37.78 10.70
C VAL A 233 27.03 -36.39 11.11
N SER A 234 26.06 -35.81 10.40
CA SER A 234 25.49 -34.49 10.71
C SER A 234 24.26 -34.64 11.60
N ILE A 235 24.35 -34.13 12.82
CA ILE A 235 23.27 -34.15 13.82
C ILE A 235 22.58 -32.78 13.86
N PRO A 236 21.29 -32.69 13.50
CA PRO A 236 20.52 -31.45 13.61
C PRO A 236 20.36 -31.01 15.06
N ALA A 237 20.39 -29.70 15.32
CA ALA A 237 20.29 -29.16 16.68
C ALA A 237 18.99 -29.53 17.40
N ALA A 238 17.87 -29.69 16.66
CA ALA A 238 16.61 -30.14 17.26
C ALA A 238 16.73 -31.52 17.94
N ARG A 239 17.60 -32.41 17.42
CA ARG A 239 17.84 -33.73 18.01
C ARG A 239 18.57 -33.65 19.35
N LEU A 240 19.36 -32.61 19.59
CA LEU A 240 20.05 -32.40 20.87
C LEU A 240 19.08 -32.01 21.98
N THR A 241 17.97 -31.34 21.64
CA THR A 241 16.94 -30.94 22.60
C THR A 241 15.99 -32.08 22.94
N SER A 242 15.67 -32.94 21.98
CA SER A 242 14.72 -34.05 22.18
C SER A 242 15.36 -35.39 22.52
N GLY A 243 16.61 -35.60 22.09
CA GLY A 243 17.34 -36.86 22.23
C GLY A 243 18.13 -36.93 23.53
N ARG A 244 18.59 -38.14 23.87
CA ARG A 244 19.46 -38.32 25.04
C ARG A 244 20.90 -38.04 24.62
N VAL A 245 21.47 -36.97 25.15
CA VAL A 245 22.89 -36.63 24.93
C VAL A 245 23.70 -37.07 26.14
N VAL A 246 24.75 -37.87 25.90
CA VAL A 246 25.70 -38.31 26.93
C VAL A 246 27.09 -37.86 26.53
N GLN A 247 27.73 -37.06 27.38
CA GLN A 247 29.14 -36.73 27.22
C GLN A 247 29.98 -37.84 27.85
N LEU A 248 30.76 -38.55 27.02
CA LEU A 248 31.63 -39.61 27.49
C LEU A 248 32.90 -38.95 28.04
N THR A 249 33.07 -39.01 29.36
CA THR A 249 34.35 -38.63 29.97
C THR A 249 35.27 -39.84 29.88
N GLU A 250 36.49 -39.66 29.37
CA GLU A 250 37.49 -40.70 29.44
C GLU A 250 37.63 -41.11 30.90
N LYS A 251 37.39 -42.40 31.18
CA LYS A 251 37.46 -42.96 32.52
C LYS A 251 38.88 -42.64 33.04
N PRO A 252 39.05 -42.07 34.26
CA PRO A 252 40.39 -42.04 34.83
C PRO A 252 40.82 -43.50 34.99
N ASP A 253 41.85 -43.90 34.25
CA ASP A 253 42.56 -45.13 34.54
C ASP A 253 43.16 -45.00 35.94
N GLY A 254 42.61 -45.76 36.89
CA GLY A 254 43.22 -46.02 38.18
C GLY A 254 42.48 -45.45 39.39
N GLU A 255 41.61 -46.26 39.99
CA GLU A 255 41.68 -46.59 41.42
C GLU A 255 41.25 -48.05 41.64
#